data_AF-A0A7C0TV90-F1
#
_entry.id   AF-A0A7C0TV90-F1
#
_cell.length_a   1.000
_cell.length_b   1.000
_cell.length_c   1.000
_cell.angle_alpha   90.00
_cell.angle_beta   90.00
_cell.angle_gamma   90.00
#
_symmetry.space_group_name_H-M   'P 1'
#
loop_
_entity.id
_entity.type
_entity.pdbx_description
1 polymer ?
#
loop_
_entity_poly.entity_id
_entity_poly.type
_entity_poly.pdbx_seq_one_letter_code
_entity_poly.pdbx_strand_id
1 'polypeptide(L)'
;AVIIAENTQNHNDGWYTRGNNSQFQDQSYQEVAQAFAGEGYYVCISDWKSIRGNFVDDYNLGDNTDGYVLEDADNTSTEQGHYRLSYPKFHVNCNGMDLFISMKQGIWSGSSFDNTRLKMINMPVLKRHSASGATIALKNYIGFITTAGSGRWVSPGYIHCWLLSTPNADGGTCTTYTQEYGLIARQMARIRRADLNIVDSIWVNPRDNSSYHSSALRQDVLLASRDPFAVDYYASDYILGPLIQTYEPGLDHTQAMASTHGGLFRTFLKNNVVRLRAEGVTDTINIDDSMSRQEELNQFNVYVADAGEPLAPSLTLQSPNGGETWTIGTQQLIQWSSTGEVGNVRLDYSTDGFSSSDLIVSSTANDGSYTWTIPDVPSTNVLVRVRSTVTSTISDTSNSAFTIAYPVGPHPFADSFKTVSHAILEGGETITYTIVLYEETSATLTLTDTIPSPLTYESGSVHVEPTWKNSAQYTGDDIRWSDTVTSTVPVTITFRAQVPVTTTTMAITNIAQMSRDGAAPIERRAISILNPFRAYLPLVLKNY
;
A
#
# COMPACT_ATOMS: atom_id res chain seq x y z
N ALA A 1 6.07 3.77 9.92
CA ALA A 1 4.79 4.25 10.47
C ALA A 1 4.02 4.96 9.35
N VAL A 2 2.69 5.00 9.43
CA VAL A 2 1.82 5.80 8.56
C VAL A 2 1.31 6.98 9.39
N ILE A 3 1.50 8.19 8.87
CA ILE A 3 1.08 9.41 9.54
C ILE A 3 0.06 10.08 8.63
N ILE A 4 -1.16 10.23 9.13
CA ILE A 4 -2.20 10.98 8.44
C ILE A 4 -2.12 12.41 8.94
N ALA A 5 -1.70 13.31 8.06
CA ALA A 5 -1.53 14.73 8.38
C ALA A 5 -2.53 15.57 7.59
N GLU A 6 -3.19 16.50 8.26
CA GLU A 6 -4.20 17.36 7.64
C GLU A 6 -4.08 18.80 8.16
N ASN A 7 -4.36 19.77 7.28
CA ASN A 7 -4.40 21.19 7.60
C ASN A 7 -5.82 21.73 7.41
N THR A 8 -6.66 21.49 8.42
CA THR A 8 -8.08 21.87 8.37
C THR A 8 -8.29 23.39 8.28
N GLN A 9 -9.16 23.83 7.35
CA GLN A 9 -9.39 25.26 7.09
C GLN A 9 -10.23 25.97 8.17
N ASN A 10 -11.17 25.26 8.83
CA ASN A 10 -12.08 25.78 9.87
C ASN A 10 -11.97 25.03 11.21
N HIS A 11 -12.67 25.49 12.26
CA HIS A 11 -12.44 25.12 13.67
C HIS A 11 -12.80 23.64 14.04
N ASN A 12 -12.79 23.31 15.33
CA ASN A 12 -12.63 21.99 16.00
C ASN A 12 -13.67 20.88 15.70
N ASP A 13 -14.08 20.71 14.45
CA ASP A 13 -15.20 19.85 14.04
C ASP A 13 -14.75 18.77 13.05
N GLY A 14 -13.65 18.99 12.32
CA GLY A 14 -13.30 18.23 11.11
C GLY A 14 -12.87 16.77 11.29
N TRP A 15 -12.53 16.34 12.51
CA TRP A 15 -12.11 14.97 12.72
C TRP A 15 -13.26 14.01 13.11
N TYR A 16 -14.41 14.53 13.58
CA TYR A 16 -15.45 13.73 14.25
C TYR A 16 -16.91 14.08 13.87
N THR A 17 -17.18 14.71 12.73
CA THR A 17 -18.56 15.16 12.43
C THR A 17 -19.32 14.34 11.40
N ARG A 18 -20.58 14.05 11.75
CA ARG A 18 -21.71 13.90 10.81
C ARG A 18 -21.80 15.16 9.96
N GLY A 19 -21.26 15.13 8.74
CA GLY A 19 -21.19 16.31 7.86
C GLY A 19 -20.01 16.34 6.92
N ASN A 20 -19.10 15.36 6.95
CA ASN A 20 -18.08 15.17 5.92
C ASN A 20 -18.71 14.67 4.59
N ASN A 21 -17.95 14.69 3.51
CA ASN A 21 -18.31 14.06 2.23
C ASN A 21 -17.80 12.62 2.09
N SER A 22 -17.46 11.93 3.18
CA SER A 22 -17.12 10.51 3.05
C SER A 22 -18.38 9.74 2.63
N GLN A 23 -18.20 8.63 1.92
CA GLN A 23 -19.28 7.71 1.61
C GLN A 23 -19.91 7.12 2.89
N PHE A 24 -19.10 6.94 3.93
CA PHE A 24 -19.49 6.44 5.24
C PHE A 24 -19.37 7.57 6.28
N GLN A 25 -20.38 8.46 6.31
CA GLN A 25 -20.38 9.68 7.14
C GLN A 25 -20.45 9.40 8.64
N ASP A 26 -20.78 8.17 9.02
CA ASP A 26 -20.77 7.65 10.38
C ASP A 26 -19.40 7.11 10.80
N GLN A 27 -18.44 7.02 9.88
CA GLN A 27 -17.06 6.62 10.14
C GLN A 27 -16.11 7.78 9.87
N SER A 28 -15.38 8.20 10.90
CA SER A 28 -14.29 9.15 10.80
C SER A 28 -12.98 8.47 10.40
N TYR A 29 -12.11 9.20 9.72
CA TYR A 29 -10.75 8.76 9.43
C TYR A 29 -9.90 8.58 10.71
N GLN A 30 -10.28 9.22 11.83
CA GLN A 30 -9.69 8.93 13.14
C GLN A 30 -10.03 7.52 13.62
N GLU A 31 -11.29 7.12 13.53
CA GLU A 31 -11.71 5.76 13.88
C GLU A 31 -11.05 4.73 12.97
N VAL A 32 -10.88 5.04 11.68
CA VAL A 32 -10.11 4.19 10.74
C VAL A 32 -8.64 4.07 11.18
N ALA A 33 -7.97 5.20 11.46
CA ALA A 33 -6.58 5.19 11.91
C ALA A 33 -6.40 4.45 13.25
N GLN A 34 -7.34 4.65 14.19
CA GLN A 34 -7.37 3.98 15.49
C GLN A 34 -7.63 2.49 15.36
N ALA A 35 -8.48 2.05 14.41
CA ALA A 35 -8.69 0.64 14.12
C ALA A 35 -7.38 -0.04 13.70
N PHE A 36 -6.65 0.55 12.74
CA PHE A 36 -5.33 0.04 12.35
C PHE A 36 -4.31 0.08 13.50
N ALA A 37 -4.31 1.15 14.32
CA ALA A 37 -3.44 1.22 15.49
C ALA A 37 -3.79 0.12 16.52
N GLY A 38 -5.07 -0.16 16.73
CA GLY A 38 -5.58 -1.22 17.61
C GLY A 38 -5.23 -2.63 17.13
N GLU A 39 -5.03 -2.80 15.83
CA GLU A 39 -4.48 -4.02 15.21
C GLU A 39 -2.95 -4.14 15.34
N GLY A 40 -2.29 -3.18 16.01
CA GLY A 40 -0.85 -3.19 16.25
C GLY A 40 -0.02 -2.48 15.17
N TYR A 41 -0.63 -1.88 14.15
CA TYR A 41 0.11 -1.11 13.15
C TYR A 41 0.59 0.23 13.73
N TYR A 42 1.72 0.71 13.24
CA TYR A 42 2.26 2.02 13.59
C TYR A 42 1.56 3.12 12.78
N VAL A 43 0.29 3.40 13.11
CA VAL A 43 -0.53 4.44 12.45
C VAL A 43 -0.89 5.53 13.45
N CYS A 44 -0.85 6.78 13.02
CA CYS A 44 -1.11 7.95 13.85
C CYS A 44 -1.57 9.13 13.03
N ILE A 45 -1.95 10.18 13.74
CA ILE A 45 -2.53 11.39 13.19
C ILE A 45 -1.72 12.60 13.66
N SER A 46 -1.49 13.54 12.75
CA SER A 46 -0.91 14.85 13.06
C SER A 46 -1.85 15.96 12.58
N ASP A 47 -2.30 16.82 13.50
CA ASP A 47 -3.11 18.01 13.15
C ASP A 47 -2.22 19.24 13.04
N TRP A 48 -1.90 19.64 11.82
CA TRP A 48 -1.03 20.79 11.56
C TRP A 48 -1.65 22.13 11.94
N LYS A 49 -2.97 22.18 12.11
CA LYS A 49 -3.64 23.39 12.58
C LYS A 49 -3.22 23.73 14.01
N SER A 50 -2.96 22.74 14.87
CA SER A 50 -2.58 22.96 16.27
C SER A 50 -1.25 23.72 16.41
N ILE A 51 -0.37 23.60 15.41
CA ILE A 51 0.98 24.17 15.42
C ILE A 51 1.13 25.41 14.51
N ARG A 52 0.07 25.80 13.78
CA ARG A 52 0.06 26.89 12.77
C ARG A 52 0.47 28.28 13.28
N GLY A 53 0.40 28.50 14.59
CA GLY A 53 0.73 29.77 15.22
C GLY A 53 2.12 29.80 15.87
N ASN A 54 2.81 28.66 15.91
CA ASN A 54 4.07 28.52 16.63
C ASN A 54 5.26 28.59 15.66
N PHE A 55 6.20 29.50 15.92
CA PHE A 55 7.45 29.62 15.17
C PHE A 55 8.58 29.04 15.98
N VAL A 56 9.35 28.14 15.35
CA VAL A 56 10.35 27.32 16.02
C VAL A 56 11.61 27.24 15.17
N ASP A 57 12.71 26.88 15.81
CA ASP A 57 13.91 26.45 15.09
C ASP A 57 13.79 24.96 14.71
N ASP A 58 14.61 24.48 13.77
CA ASP A 58 14.61 23.04 13.41
C ASP A 58 15.35 22.20 14.46
N TYR A 59 15.16 20.87 14.47
CA TYR A 59 15.64 19.99 15.54
C TYR A 59 17.16 20.02 15.74
N ASN A 60 17.94 20.24 14.68
CA ASN A 60 19.40 20.34 14.75
C ASN A 60 19.89 21.59 15.50
N LEU A 61 19.01 22.57 15.73
CA LEU A 61 19.29 23.76 16.52
C LEU A 61 18.89 23.59 18.00
N GLY A 62 18.43 22.39 18.39
CA GLY A 62 18.07 22.05 19.77
C GLY A 62 16.63 22.41 20.15
N ASP A 63 15.81 22.85 19.20
CA ASP A 63 14.39 23.12 19.44
C ASP A 63 13.56 21.85 19.18
N ASN A 64 12.96 21.30 20.23
CA ASN A 64 12.10 20.12 20.18
C ASN A 64 10.60 20.46 20.14
N THR A 65 10.26 21.74 19.96
CA THR A 65 8.87 22.21 19.94
C THR A 65 8.28 22.02 18.55
N ASP A 66 7.02 21.57 18.50
CA ASP A 66 6.26 21.48 17.25
C ASP A 66 5.84 22.87 16.76
N GLY A 67 5.97 23.12 15.46
CA GLY A 67 5.75 24.45 14.91
C GLY A 67 6.15 24.55 13.44
N TYR A 68 6.20 25.79 12.95
CA TYR A 68 6.70 26.11 11.64
C TYR A 68 8.11 26.68 11.74
N VAL A 69 9.05 26.06 11.01
CA VAL A 69 10.39 26.60 10.82
C VAL A 69 10.33 27.65 9.72
N LEU A 70 10.88 28.83 10.00
CA LEU A 70 10.97 29.91 9.02
C LEU A 70 12.23 29.75 8.17
N GLU A 71 12.08 29.86 6.85
CA GLU A 71 13.20 29.95 5.93
C GLU A 71 13.57 31.42 5.69
N ASP A 72 14.85 31.74 5.62
CA ASP A 72 15.26 33.09 5.26
C ASP A 72 14.78 33.45 3.84
N ALA A 73 14.35 34.71 3.69
CA ALA A 73 14.06 35.26 2.37
C ALA A 73 15.37 35.36 1.60
N ASP A 74 15.34 34.92 0.34
CA ASP A 74 16.47 35.05 -0.56
C ASP A 74 16.84 36.54 -0.74
N ASN A 75 18.13 36.83 -0.90
CA ASN A 75 18.66 38.19 -0.98
C ASN A 75 18.73 38.72 -2.43
N THR A 76 18.16 37.99 -3.39
CA THR A 76 18.08 38.44 -4.79
C THR A 76 17.22 39.69 -4.91
N SER A 77 17.54 40.56 -5.88
CA SER A 77 16.78 41.79 -6.14
C SER A 77 15.32 41.55 -6.53
N THR A 78 15.01 40.35 -7.03
CA THR A 78 13.65 39.88 -7.37
C THR A 78 12.86 39.38 -6.16
N GLU A 79 13.52 39.06 -5.05
CA GLU A 79 12.89 38.48 -3.86
C GLU A 79 13.05 39.37 -2.61
N GLN A 80 13.83 40.45 -2.74
CA GLN A 80 13.99 41.48 -1.73
C GLN A 80 12.63 42.15 -1.42
N GLY A 81 12.15 41.98 -0.18
CA GLY A 81 10.84 42.48 0.26
C GLY A 81 9.72 41.43 0.22
N HIS A 82 9.99 40.22 -0.28
CA HIS A 82 9.06 39.10 -0.23
C HIS A 82 9.14 38.36 1.10
N TYR A 83 8.01 37.78 1.48
CA TYR A 83 7.78 37.14 2.76
C TYR A 83 8.49 35.77 2.87
N ARG A 84 8.92 35.38 4.08
CA ARG A 84 9.69 34.15 4.36
C ARG A 84 8.83 32.92 4.12
N LEU A 85 9.40 31.90 3.47
CA LEU A 85 8.76 30.58 3.39
C LEU A 85 8.81 29.91 4.76
N SER A 86 8.00 28.86 4.92
CA SER A 86 8.00 28.08 6.14
C SER A 86 7.71 26.62 5.86
N TYR A 87 7.96 25.75 6.82
CA TYR A 87 7.52 24.36 6.77
C TYR A 87 7.21 23.83 8.16
N PRO A 88 6.25 22.90 8.30
CA PRO A 88 5.93 22.33 9.59
C PRO A 88 7.00 21.32 10.00
N LYS A 89 7.25 21.31 11.29
CA LYS A 89 8.05 20.34 12.03
C LYS A 89 7.21 19.87 13.21
N PHE A 90 7.11 18.56 13.40
CA PHE A 90 6.23 17.99 14.42
C PHE A 90 6.74 16.65 14.95
N HIS A 91 6.39 16.35 16.20
CA HIS A 91 6.54 15.07 16.85
C HIS A 91 5.22 14.30 16.80
N VAL A 92 5.29 13.00 16.53
CA VAL A 92 4.16 12.08 16.63
C VAL A 92 4.59 10.77 17.29
N ASN A 93 3.68 10.20 18.09
CA ASN A 93 3.81 8.85 18.60
C ASN A 93 2.82 7.95 17.86
N CYS A 94 3.34 6.97 17.12
CA CYS A 94 2.55 6.07 16.29
C CYS A 94 2.63 4.70 16.89
N ASN A 95 1.76 4.42 17.87
CA ASN A 95 1.71 3.15 18.61
C ASN A 95 3.08 2.77 19.23
N GLY A 96 3.64 3.68 20.02
CA GLY A 96 4.94 3.49 20.70
C GLY A 96 6.16 3.83 19.84
N MET A 97 5.98 4.16 18.55
CA MET A 97 7.05 4.67 17.69
C MET A 97 7.07 6.20 17.73
N ASP A 98 8.06 6.78 18.40
CA ASP A 98 8.29 8.22 18.41
C ASP A 98 9.02 8.68 17.15
N LEU A 99 8.42 9.61 16.41
CA LEU A 99 8.98 10.19 15.20
C LEU A 99 9.02 11.71 15.29
N PHE A 100 10.19 12.27 15.00
CA PHE A 100 10.44 13.71 14.93
C PHE A 100 10.66 14.09 13.48
N ILE A 101 9.71 14.81 12.89
CA ILE A 101 9.65 15.04 11.45
C ILE A 101 9.84 16.51 11.14
N SER A 102 10.81 16.80 10.29
CA SER A 102 10.95 18.09 9.60
C SER A 102 10.52 17.88 8.16
N MET A 103 9.49 18.61 7.69
CA MET A 103 9.03 18.46 6.30
C MET A 103 10.03 18.92 5.26
N LYS A 104 11.13 19.57 5.66
CA LYS A 104 12.25 19.86 4.78
C LYS A 104 13.34 18.80 4.88
N GLN A 105 13.77 18.49 6.10
CA GLN A 105 15.00 17.75 6.34
C GLN A 105 14.78 16.23 6.42
N GLY A 106 13.56 15.78 6.76
CA GLY A 106 13.22 14.36 6.94
C GLY A 106 13.08 13.96 8.40
N ILE A 107 13.38 12.70 8.71
CA ILE A 107 13.23 12.15 10.07
C ILE A 107 14.49 12.46 10.89
N TRP A 108 14.32 13.11 12.04
CA TRP A 108 15.39 13.41 12.98
C TRP A 108 15.70 12.22 13.88
N SER A 109 16.98 11.86 14.01
CA SER A 109 17.46 10.75 14.84
C SER A 109 17.96 11.16 16.24
N GLY A 110 18.00 12.46 16.53
CA GLY A 110 18.73 13.01 17.68
C GLY A 110 20.11 13.59 17.31
N SER A 111 20.66 13.22 16.15
CA SER A 111 21.97 13.72 15.67
C SER A 111 21.99 14.11 14.20
N SER A 112 21.11 13.54 13.38
CA SER A 112 21.07 13.77 11.93
C SER A 112 19.66 13.61 11.38
N PHE A 113 19.45 14.17 10.20
CA PHE A 113 18.22 13.95 9.44
C PHE A 113 18.39 12.83 8.41
N ASP A 114 17.32 12.08 8.18
CA ASP A 114 17.21 11.08 7.12
C ASP A 114 15.93 11.30 6.32
N ASN A 115 16.09 11.88 5.13
CA ASN A 115 14.98 12.14 4.22
C ASN A 115 14.62 10.92 3.35
N THR A 116 15.50 9.92 3.26
CA THR A 116 15.26 8.74 2.39
C THR A 116 14.17 7.83 2.95
N ARG A 117 14.03 7.83 4.29
CA ARG A 117 13.02 7.07 5.02
C ARG A 117 11.66 7.76 5.13
N LEU A 118 11.56 9.05 4.80
CA LEU A 118 10.28 9.75 4.76
C LEU A 118 9.65 9.61 3.38
N LYS A 119 8.54 8.87 3.32
CA LYS A 119 7.68 8.81 2.13
C LYS A 119 6.44 9.65 2.34
N MET A 120 6.09 10.45 1.35
CA MET A 120 4.93 11.34 1.39
C MET A 120 3.95 10.97 0.27
N ILE A 121 2.74 10.59 0.67
CA ILE A 121 1.61 10.40 -0.26
C ILE A 121 0.69 11.59 -0.07
N ASN A 122 0.37 12.28 -1.16
CA ASN A 122 -0.54 13.42 -1.18
C ASN A 122 -1.91 12.94 -1.65
N MET A 123 -2.96 13.10 -0.84
CA MET A 123 -4.31 12.60 -1.16
C MET A 123 -5.35 13.72 -1.20
N PRO A 124 -5.29 14.63 -2.20
CA PRO A 124 -6.27 15.70 -2.34
C PRO A 124 -7.63 15.18 -2.82
N VAL A 125 -8.70 15.91 -2.47
CA VAL A 125 -10.04 15.74 -3.04
C VAL A 125 -10.25 16.73 -4.19
N LEU A 126 -10.83 16.28 -5.31
CA LEU A 126 -11.15 17.15 -6.44
C LEU A 126 -12.40 18.00 -6.18
N LYS A 127 -12.26 19.33 -6.23
CA LYS A 127 -13.36 20.29 -6.06
C LYS A 127 -13.16 21.57 -6.86
N ARG A 128 -14.26 22.21 -7.30
CA ARG A 128 -14.23 23.58 -7.86
C ARG A 128 -13.93 24.62 -6.77
N HIS A 129 -13.06 25.56 -7.08
CA HIS A 129 -12.69 26.66 -6.20
C HIS A 129 -12.73 28.01 -6.93
N SER A 130 -13.91 28.63 -7.05
CA SER A 130 -14.15 30.01 -7.52
C SER A 130 -12.96 30.69 -8.20
N ALA A 131 -12.34 31.70 -7.56
CA ALA A 131 -11.27 32.52 -8.09
C ALA A 131 -9.97 31.77 -8.42
N SER A 132 -9.80 30.53 -7.91
CA SER A 132 -8.61 29.71 -8.11
C SER A 132 -8.80 28.54 -9.08
N GLY A 133 -9.98 28.41 -9.68
CA GLY A 133 -10.33 27.31 -10.58
C GLY A 133 -10.66 26.01 -9.83
N ALA A 134 -9.65 25.33 -9.30
CA ALA A 134 -9.78 23.99 -8.71
C ALA A 134 -8.97 23.81 -7.42
N THR A 135 -9.41 22.86 -6.59
CA THR A 135 -8.68 22.32 -5.43
C THR A 135 -8.32 20.88 -5.74
N ILE A 136 -7.01 20.61 -5.83
CA ILE A 136 -6.42 19.32 -6.24
C ILE A 136 -5.06 19.14 -5.51
N ALA A 137 -4.02 18.54 -6.11
CA ALA A 137 -2.78 18.13 -5.45
C ALA A 137 -1.91 19.31 -5.01
N LEU A 138 -1.82 20.38 -5.80
CA LEU A 138 -0.99 21.54 -5.46
C LEU A 138 -1.56 22.32 -4.25
N LYS A 139 -2.86 22.21 -3.95
CA LYS A 139 -3.50 22.93 -2.84
C LYS A 139 -2.91 22.51 -1.48
N ASN A 140 -2.54 21.24 -1.33
CA ASN A 140 -2.00 20.74 -0.05
C ASN A 140 -0.68 21.41 0.34
N TYR A 141 0.11 21.88 -0.65
CA TYR A 141 1.33 22.65 -0.39
C TYR A 141 1.07 24.06 0.15
N ILE A 142 -0.14 24.62 -0.03
CA ILE A 142 -0.52 25.89 0.60
C ILE A 142 -0.49 25.77 2.11
N GLY A 143 -0.87 24.60 2.65
CA GLY A 143 -0.89 24.36 4.09
C GLY A 143 0.46 24.58 4.77
N PHE A 144 1.55 24.27 4.07
CA PHE A 144 2.92 24.43 4.53
C PHE A 144 3.35 25.91 4.67
N ILE A 145 2.60 26.81 4.04
CA ILE A 145 2.86 28.26 4.05
C ILE A 145 1.97 28.98 5.10
N THR A 146 0.89 28.36 5.60
CA THR A 146 -0.09 29.11 6.41
C THR A 146 0.35 29.32 7.85
N THR A 147 0.42 30.59 8.28
CA THR A 147 0.17 30.99 9.67
C THR A 147 -1.03 31.94 9.70
N ALA A 148 -2.25 31.42 9.64
CA ALA A 148 -3.42 32.28 9.79
C ALA A 148 -3.35 32.99 11.16
N GLY A 149 -3.40 34.31 11.14
CA GLY A 149 -3.56 35.14 12.35
C GLY A 149 -2.30 35.65 13.02
N SER A 150 -1.08 35.38 12.53
CA SER A 150 0.16 35.81 13.22
C SER A 150 0.51 37.30 13.05
N GLY A 151 -0.26 38.08 12.29
CA GLY A 151 0.01 39.50 12.02
C GLY A 151 1.32 39.78 11.28
N ARG A 152 2.08 38.73 10.90
CA ARG A 152 3.37 38.84 10.22
C ARG A 152 3.30 38.59 8.72
N TRP A 153 2.25 37.95 8.18
CA TRP A 153 2.18 37.64 6.74
C TRP A 153 0.76 37.76 6.15
N VAL A 154 0.74 38.23 4.89
CA VAL A 154 -0.30 38.23 3.83
C VAL A 154 -1.75 38.36 4.32
N SER A 155 -2.41 39.51 4.07
CA SER A 155 -3.87 39.54 4.18
C SER A 155 -4.45 38.46 3.25
N PRO A 156 -5.55 37.78 3.59
CA PRO A 156 -6.14 36.75 2.74
C PRO A 156 -6.34 37.16 1.27
N GLY A 157 -6.51 38.47 0.98
CA GLY A 157 -6.59 38.99 -0.38
C GLY A 157 -5.30 38.86 -1.19
N TYR A 158 -4.13 39.01 -0.57
CA TYR A 158 -2.85 38.87 -1.27
C TYR A 158 -2.48 37.41 -1.52
N ILE A 159 -2.90 36.44 -0.69
CA ILE A 159 -2.50 35.04 -0.91
C ILE A 159 -3.04 34.54 -2.26
N HIS A 160 -4.24 34.97 -2.67
CA HIS A 160 -4.79 34.66 -3.98
C HIS A 160 -3.99 35.29 -5.13
N CYS A 161 -3.52 36.54 -4.99
CA CYS A 161 -2.65 37.16 -6.00
C CYS A 161 -1.34 36.38 -6.20
N TRP A 162 -0.74 35.87 -5.13
CA TRP A 162 0.56 35.20 -5.15
C TRP A 162 0.44 33.72 -5.54
N LEU A 163 -0.68 33.10 -5.18
CA LEU A 163 -1.05 31.77 -5.63
C LEU A 163 -1.29 31.80 -7.14
N LEU A 164 -2.23 32.63 -7.59
CA LEU A 164 -2.72 32.65 -8.98
C LEU A 164 -1.76 33.34 -9.94
N SER A 165 -0.87 34.21 -9.43
CA SER A 165 0.04 35.01 -10.25
C SER A 165 -0.71 35.79 -11.35
N THR A 166 -1.91 36.30 -11.03
CA THR A 166 -2.77 37.07 -11.95
C THR A 166 -2.84 38.55 -11.54
N PRO A 167 -3.12 39.48 -12.49
CA PRO A 167 -3.33 40.90 -12.18
C PRO A 167 -4.63 41.18 -11.39
N ASN A 168 -5.61 40.29 -11.48
CA ASN A 168 -6.94 40.42 -10.88
C ASN A 168 -7.22 39.19 -10.01
N ALA A 169 -7.14 39.34 -8.69
CA ALA A 169 -7.64 38.35 -7.74
C ALA A 169 -8.58 39.05 -6.75
N ASP A 170 -9.78 38.51 -6.58
CA ASP A 170 -10.84 38.89 -5.61
C ASP A 170 -10.76 40.30 -5.01
N GLY A 171 -11.31 41.30 -5.73
CA GLY A 171 -11.60 42.62 -5.15
C GLY A 171 -10.38 43.46 -4.73
N GLY A 172 -9.15 43.04 -5.03
CA GLY A 172 -7.92 43.79 -4.82
C GLY A 172 -7.06 43.90 -6.08
N THR A 173 -6.33 45.01 -6.22
CA THR A 173 -5.34 45.16 -7.30
C THR A 173 -4.07 44.39 -6.96
N CYS A 174 -3.81 43.30 -7.68
CA CYS A 174 -2.53 42.60 -7.60
C CYS A 174 -1.44 43.49 -8.22
N THR A 175 -0.32 43.67 -7.50
CA THR A 175 0.79 44.51 -7.98
C THR A 175 1.64 43.75 -9.01
N THR A 176 2.44 44.47 -9.82
CA THR A 176 3.44 43.84 -10.71
C THR A 176 4.39 42.88 -9.97
N TYR A 177 4.65 43.10 -8.68
CA TYR A 177 5.48 42.24 -7.83
C TYR A 177 4.93 40.82 -7.59
N THR A 178 3.64 40.57 -7.84
CA THR A 178 3.02 39.26 -7.58
C THR A 178 2.84 38.41 -8.84
N GLN A 179 3.14 38.98 -10.01
CA GLN A 179 3.10 38.27 -11.28
C GLN A 179 4.28 37.29 -11.35
N GLU A 180 4.04 36.09 -11.88
CA GLU A 180 5.06 35.04 -12.08
C GLU A 180 5.77 34.55 -10.80
N TYR A 181 5.26 34.90 -9.61
CA TYR A 181 5.93 34.58 -8.35
C TYR A 181 5.97 33.06 -8.07
N GLY A 182 4.93 32.32 -8.47
CA GLY A 182 4.90 30.85 -8.39
C GLY A 182 5.14 30.29 -6.98
N LEU A 183 4.40 30.80 -5.98
CA LEU A 183 4.63 30.53 -4.56
C LEU A 183 4.64 29.02 -4.22
N ILE A 184 3.71 28.24 -4.77
CA ILE A 184 3.62 26.80 -4.47
C ILE A 184 4.83 26.05 -5.04
N ALA A 185 5.25 26.37 -6.27
CA ALA A 185 6.45 25.77 -6.85
C ALA A 185 7.71 26.08 -6.04
N ARG A 186 7.84 27.33 -5.57
CA ARG A 186 8.96 27.74 -4.71
C ARG A 186 9.00 26.94 -3.41
N GLN A 187 7.83 26.74 -2.78
CA GLN A 187 7.69 25.88 -1.62
C GLN A 187 8.11 24.46 -1.95
N MET A 188 7.53 23.87 -2.99
CA MET A 188 7.82 22.49 -3.42
C MET A 188 9.28 22.24 -3.77
N ALA A 189 10.01 23.26 -4.26
CA ALA A 189 11.44 23.12 -4.55
C ALA A 189 12.30 23.04 -3.28
N ARG A 190 11.81 23.55 -2.15
CA ARG A 190 12.59 23.76 -0.92
C ARG A 190 12.21 22.83 0.22
N ILE A 191 11.05 22.16 0.11
CA ILE A 191 10.57 21.17 1.09
C ILE A 191 10.33 19.81 0.45
N ARG A 192 9.97 18.82 1.26
CA ARG A 192 9.63 17.49 0.80
C ARG A 192 8.41 17.55 -0.13
N ARG A 193 8.62 17.16 -1.39
CA ARG A 193 7.54 16.83 -2.32
C ARG A 193 7.00 15.42 -2.04
N ALA A 194 5.73 15.23 -2.34
CA ALA A 194 5.07 13.95 -2.38
C ALA A 194 5.78 13.01 -3.36
N ASP A 195 6.00 11.77 -2.95
CA ASP A 195 6.45 10.69 -3.83
C ASP A 195 5.32 10.20 -4.75
N LEU A 196 4.08 10.39 -4.33
CA LEU A 196 2.88 10.02 -5.07
C LEU A 196 1.73 10.97 -4.71
N ASN A 197 1.03 11.47 -5.71
CA ASN A 197 -0.23 12.19 -5.56
C ASN A 197 -1.35 11.24 -5.99
N ILE A 198 -2.38 11.10 -5.16
CA ILE A 198 -3.59 10.31 -5.44
C ILE A 198 -4.79 11.26 -5.32
N VAL A 199 -5.35 11.69 -6.44
CA VAL A 199 -6.53 12.56 -6.43
C VAL A 199 -7.77 11.71 -6.28
N ASP A 200 -8.46 11.87 -5.16
CA ASP A 200 -9.78 11.30 -4.93
C ASP A 200 -10.81 12.12 -5.71
N SER A 201 -11.32 11.52 -6.78
CA SER A 201 -12.41 12.04 -7.60
C SER A 201 -13.62 11.11 -7.55
N ILE A 202 -13.80 10.29 -6.50
CA ILE A 202 -14.97 9.44 -6.37
C ILE A 202 -16.23 10.29 -6.24
N TRP A 203 -16.16 11.34 -5.42
CA TRP A 203 -17.21 12.35 -5.26
C TRP A 203 -16.65 13.74 -5.52
N VAL A 204 -17.01 14.31 -6.68
CA VAL A 204 -16.51 15.61 -7.13
C VAL A 204 -17.58 16.66 -6.94
N ASN A 205 -17.25 17.77 -6.28
CA ASN A 205 -18.17 18.90 -6.17
C ASN A 205 -17.84 19.98 -7.23
N PRO A 206 -18.67 20.11 -8.28
CA PRO A 206 -18.46 21.10 -9.34
C PRO A 206 -19.02 22.48 -9.00
N ARG A 207 -19.61 22.67 -7.82
CA ARG A 207 -20.07 23.97 -7.34
C ARG A 207 -19.00 24.62 -6.46
N ASP A 208 -19.15 25.93 -6.26
CA ASP A 208 -18.18 26.74 -5.51
C ASP A 208 -18.01 26.33 -4.04
N ASN A 209 -16.99 26.91 -3.40
CA ASN A 209 -16.52 26.56 -2.06
C ASN A 209 -17.60 26.55 -0.97
N SER A 210 -18.65 27.36 -1.10
CA SER A 210 -19.76 27.46 -0.16
C SER A 210 -20.88 26.42 -0.36
N SER A 211 -20.75 25.52 -1.34
CA SER A 211 -21.75 24.48 -1.60
C SER A 211 -21.66 23.32 -0.60
N TYR A 212 -22.84 22.73 -0.32
CA TYR A 212 -22.94 21.56 0.55
C TYR A 212 -22.34 20.31 -0.11
N HIS A 213 -21.84 19.37 0.70
CA HIS A 213 -21.34 18.07 0.22
C HIS A 213 -22.39 17.28 -0.57
N SER A 214 -23.68 17.47 -0.31
CA SER A 214 -24.78 16.90 -1.10
C SER A 214 -24.83 17.38 -2.56
N SER A 215 -24.03 18.40 -2.92
CA SER A 215 -23.86 18.85 -4.31
C SER A 215 -22.79 18.07 -5.07
N ALA A 216 -22.05 17.18 -4.40
CA ALA A 216 -21.05 16.35 -5.06
C ALA A 216 -21.70 15.30 -5.96
N LEU A 217 -21.10 15.10 -7.13
CA LEU A 217 -21.45 14.05 -8.06
C LEU A 217 -20.46 12.91 -7.97
N ARG A 218 -21.00 11.70 -7.99
CA ARG A 218 -20.18 10.49 -8.04
C ARG A 218 -19.55 10.37 -9.42
N GLN A 219 -18.23 10.23 -9.50
CA GLN A 219 -17.50 9.93 -10.73
C GLN A 219 -16.77 8.58 -10.65
N ASP A 220 -16.53 8.04 -9.45
CA ASP A 220 -15.81 6.77 -9.26
C ASP A 220 -14.43 6.74 -9.94
N VAL A 221 -13.73 7.89 -9.92
CA VAL A 221 -12.40 8.03 -10.49
C VAL A 221 -11.36 8.29 -9.41
N LEU A 222 -10.23 7.57 -9.47
CA LEU A 222 -9.00 7.88 -8.78
C LEU A 222 -7.92 8.19 -9.81
N LEU A 223 -7.16 9.26 -9.56
CA LEU A 223 -6.00 9.60 -10.38
C LEU A 223 -4.73 9.45 -9.56
N ALA A 224 -3.64 9.00 -10.17
CA ALA A 224 -2.34 8.95 -9.52
C ALA A 224 -1.22 9.49 -10.40
N SER A 225 -0.30 10.26 -9.84
CA SER A 225 0.93 10.68 -10.52
C SER A 225 2.03 11.06 -9.54
N ARG A 226 3.29 10.87 -9.92
CA ARG A 226 4.43 11.48 -9.24
C ARG A 226 4.56 12.98 -9.52
N ASP A 227 3.94 13.44 -10.59
CA ASP A 227 3.89 14.84 -10.97
C ASP A 227 2.54 15.48 -10.57
N PRO A 228 2.52 16.36 -9.56
CA PRO A 228 1.29 17.03 -9.14
C PRO A 228 0.76 18.01 -10.19
N PHE A 229 1.59 18.53 -11.11
CA PHE A 229 1.13 19.43 -12.18
C PHE A 229 0.37 18.66 -13.25
N ALA A 230 0.86 17.46 -13.62
CA ALA A 230 0.18 16.59 -14.57
C ALA A 230 -1.18 16.13 -14.05
N VAL A 231 -1.25 15.65 -12.80
CA VAL A 231 -2.51 15.17 -12.24
C VAL A 231 -3.51 16.30 -12.00
N ASP A 232 -3.05 17.48 -11.58
CA ASP A 232 -3.91 18.66 -11.42
C ASP A 232 -4.45 19.12 -12.77
N TYR A 233 -3.59 19.18 -13.79
CA TYR A 233 -4.04 19.52 -15.13
C TYR A 233 -5.11 18.52 -15.59
N TYR A 234 -4.82 17.21 -15.52
CA TYR A 234 -5.70 16.17 -16.03
C TYR A 234 -7.04 16.16 -15.30
N ALA A 235 -7.03 16.15 -13.97
CA ALA A 235 -8.23 16.16 -13.15
C ALA A 235 -9.11 17.38 -13.47
N SER A 236 -8.49 18.54 -13.69
CA SER A 236 -9.20 19.78 -13.93
C SER A 236 -9.82 19.84 -15.34
N ASP A 237 -9.11 19.37 -16.37
CA ASP A 237 -9.59 19.39 -17.76
C ASP A 237 -10.59 18.26 -18.06
N TYR A 238 -10.34 17.05 -17.55
CA TYR A 238 -11.07 15.85 -17.97
C TYR A 238 -12.17 15.41 -17.01
N ILE A 239 -12.14 15.86 -15.76
CA ILE A 239 -13.17 15.52 -14.77
C ILE A 239 -13.93 16.77 -14.38
N LEU A 240 -13.26 17.75 -13.78
CA LEU A 240 -13.94 18.89 -13.18
C LEU A 240 -14.56 19.84 -14.21
N GLY A 241 -13.85 20.16 -15.30
CA GLY A 241 -14.32 21.04 -16.37
C GLY A 241 -15.67 20.61 -16.96
N PRO A 242 -15.82 19.36 -17.45
CA PRO A 242 -17.08 18.84 -17.97
C PRO A 242 -18.24 18.87 -16.95
N LEU A 243 -17.94 18.59 -15.69
CA LEU A 243 -18.95 18.69 -14.63
C LEU A 243 -19.43 20.13 -14.42
N ILE A 244 -18.51 21.11 -14.40
CA ILE A 244 -18.87 22.53 -14.29
C ILE A 244 -19.78 22.95 -15.45
N GLN A 245 -19.44 22.57 -16.69
CA GLN A 245 -20.26 22.91 -17.86
C GLN A 245 -21.68 22.33 -17.78
N THR A 246 -21.83 21.16 -17.16
CA THR A 246 -23.15 20.54 -16.96
C THR A 246 -24.01 21.36 -16.00
N TYR A 247 -23.41 21.98 -14.97
CA TYR A 247 -24.12 22.78 -13.97
C TYR A 247 -24.27 24.26 -14.32
N GLU A 248 -23.30 24.83 -15.02
CA GLU A 248 -23.27 26.23 -15.43
C GLU A 248 -23.05 26.33 -16.95
N PRO A 249 -24.04 25.92 -17.77
CA PRO A 249 -23.89 25.80 -19.23
C PRO A 249 -23.63 27.13 -19.96
N GLY A 250 -23.76 28.26 -19.28
CA GLY A 250 -23.40 29.59 -19.79
C GLY A 250 -21.93 29.99 -19.56
N LEU A 251 -21.16 29.20 -18.82
CA LEU A 251 -19.73 29.37 -18.70
C LEU A 251 -19.02 28.69 -19.87
N ASP A 252 -18.34 29.48 -20.69
CA ASP A 252 -17.43 28.95 -21.71
C ASP A 252 -16.41 27.99 -21.06
N HIS A 253 -16.03 26.91 -21.74
CA HIS A 253 -14.98 26.00 -21.30
C HIS A 253 -13.76 26.77 -20.82
N THR A 254 -13.27 27.74 -21.62
CA THR A 254 -12.09 28.55 -21.28
C THR A 254 -12.31 29.43 -20.04
N GLN A 255 -13.57 29.75 -19.71
CA GLN A 255 -13.98 30.55 -18.57
C GLN A 255 -14.45 29.71 -17.37
N ALA A 256 -14.60 28.39 -17.51
CA ALA A 256 -15.05 27.48 -16.45
C ALA A 256 -14.10 27.45 -15.24
N MET A 257 -12.98 28.18 -15.31
CA MET A 257 -11.91 28.39 -14.33
C MET A 257 -11.14 27.12 -13.97
N ALA A 258 -11.78 25.95 -13.95
CA ALA A 258 -11.14 24.65 -13.80
C ALA A 258 -10.64 24.07 -15.14
N SER A 259 -11.21 24.40 -16.30
CA SER A 259 -10.63 23.86 -17.54
C SER A 259 -9.27 24.51 -17.83
N THR A 260 -8.34 23.75 -18.40
CA THR A 260 -6.95 24.18 -18.48
C THR A 260 -6.65 24.87 -19.81
N HIS A 261 -7.19 24.47 -20.96
CA HIS A 261 -6.80 25.11 -22.21
C HIS A 261 -7.44 26.52 -22.40
N GLY A 262 -6.80 27.55 -21.83
CA GLY A 262 -7.20 28.97 -21.87
C GLY A 262 -7.70 29.55 -20.54
N GLY A 263 -7.84 28.73 -19.49
CA GLY A 263 -8.42 29.14 -18.20
C GLY A 263 -7.44 29.67 -17.15
N LEU A 264 -8.00 30.28 -16.10
CA LEU A 264 -7.24 30.81 -14.95
C LEU A 264 -6.37 29.74 -14.28
N PHE A 265 -6.84 28.50 -14.18
CA PHE A 265 -6.08 27.42 -13.54
C PHE A 265 -4.85 26.98 -14.34
N ARG A 266 -4.88 26.94 -15.68
CA ARG A 266 -3.66 26.66 -16.46
C ARG A 266 -2.65 27.80 -16.37
N THR A 267 -3.11 29.05 -16.31
CA THR A 267 -2.20 30.19 -16.08
C THR A 267 -1.50 30.03 -14.73
N PHE A 268 -2.25 29.63 -13.70
CA PHE A 268 -1.71 29.27 -12.39
C PHE A 268 -0.67 28.13 -12.48
N LEU A 269 -1.00 27.02 -13.17
CA LEU A 269 -0.09 25.89 -13.34
C LEU A 269 1.17 26.30 -14.09
N LYS A 270 1.05 27.00 -15.21
CA LYS A 270 2.15 27.51 -16.04
C LYS A 270 3.11 28.37 -15.23
N ASN A 271 2.59 29.36 -14.50
CA ASN A 271 3.43 30.27 -13.72
C ASN A 271 4.20 29.51 -12.62
N ASN A 272 3.59 28.50 -12.00
CA ASN A 272 4.27 27.63 -11.05
C ASN A 272 5.27 26.70 -11.73
N VAL A 273 5.00 26.14 -12.92
CA VAL A 273 5.98 25.35 -13.68
C VAL A 273 7.21 26.19 -14.05
N VAL A 274 7.02 27.41 -14.55
CA VAL A 274 8.12 28.35 -14.84
C VAL A 274 8.95 28.61 -13.59
N ARG A 275 8.31 28.89 -12.45
CA ARG A 275 9.05 29.08 -11.19
C ARG A 275 9.78 27.82 -10.74
N LEU A 276 9.18 26.64 -10.89
CA LEU A 276 9.78 25.37 -10.51
C LEU A 276 11.06 25.09 -11.31
N ARG A 277 11.04 25.43 -12.61
CA ARG A 277 12.21 25.36 -13.48
C ARG A 277 13.31 26.34 -13.06
N ALA A 278 12.95 27.56 -12.65
CA ALA A 278 13.90 28.53 -12.13
C ALA A 278 14.59 28.05 -10.84
N GLU A 279 13.93 27.20 -10.03
CA GLU A 279 14.51 26.53 -8.86
C GLU A 279 15.28 25.24 -9.23
N GLY A 280 15.44 24.93 -10.52
CA GLY A 280 16.21 23.78 -11.00
C GLY A 280 15.47 22.44 -11.00
N VAL A 281 14.15 22.43 -10.76
CA VAL A 281 13.34 21.21 -10.72
C VAL A 281 12.70 20.96 -12.09
N THR A 282 13.04 19.83 -12.73
CA THR A 282 12.70 19.53 -14.13
C THR A 282 11.86 18.27 -14.34
N ASP A 283 11.49 17.56 -13.28
CA ASP A 283 10.80 16.26 -13.31
C ASP A 283 9.27 16.37 -13.30
N THR A 284 8.74 17.44 -13.90
CA THR A 284 7.30 17.68 -14.08
C THR A 284 7.00 17.98 -15.54
N ILE A 285 5.75 17.94 -15.96
CA ILE A 285 5.31 18.37 -17.29
C ILE A 285 5.72 19.81 -17.56
N ASN A 286 5.97 20.12 -18.83
CA ASN A 286 6.07 21.48 -19.31
C ASN A 286 4.70 22.00 -19.72
N ILE A 287 4.42 23.25 -19.37
CA ILE A 287 3.19 23.96 -19.75
C ILE A 287 3.64 25.28 -20.35
N ASP A 288 3.38 25.48 -21.64
CA ASP A 288 3.83 26.65 -22.40
C ASP A 288 2.76 27.06 -23.41
N ASP A 289 2.54 28.35 -23.61
CA ASP A 289 1.55 28.86 -24.57
C ASP A 289 1.94 28.59 -26.03
N SER A 290 3.21 28.28 -26.32
CA SER A 290 3.66 27.86 -27.65
C SER A 290 3.38 26.38 -27.95
N MET A 291 3.05 25.58 -26.94
CA MET A 291 2.75 24.15 -27.12
C MET A 291 1.29 23.95 -27.51
N SER A 292 1.06 23.05 -28.47
CA SER A 292 -0.28 22.56 -28.74
C SER A 292 -0.80 21.74 -27.58
N ARG A 293 -2.13 21.67 -27.43
CA ARG A 293 -2.77 20.80 -26.45
C ARG A 293 -2.26 19.35 -26.51
N GLN A 294 -2.04 18.82 -27.71
CA GLN A 294 -1.56 17.46 -27.87
C GLN A 294 -0.12 17.28 -27.37
N GLU A 295 0.75 18.27 -27.53
CA GLU A 295 2.11 18.24 -27.00
C GLU A 295 2.14 18.31 -25.47
N GLU A 296 1.19 19.05 -24.85
CA GLU A 296 1.01 19.02 -23.39
C GLU A 296 0.55 17.63 -22.93
N LEU A 297 -0.46 17.05 -23.59
CA LEU A 297 -1.01 15.73 -23.25
C LEU A 297 0.00 14.59 -23.38
N ASN A 298 0.88 14.64 -24.39
CA ASN A 298 1.89 13.61 -24.62
C ASN A 298 2.93 13.51 -23.49
N GLN A 299 2.98 14.50 -22.59
CA GLN A 299 3.88 14.47 -21.43
C GLN A 299 3.22 13.86 -20.19
N PHE A 300 1.91 13.61 -20.20
CA PHE A 300 1.19 13.27 -18.98
C PHE A 300 1.55 11.86 -18.51
N ASN A 301 1.91 11.79 -17.24
CA ASN A 301 2.19 10.56 -16.51
C ASN A 301 1.10 10.32 -15.45
N VAL A 302 -0.16 10.44 -15.85
CA VAL A 302 -1.32 10.31 -14.96
C VAL A 302 -1.95 8.93 -15.15
N TYR A 303 -1.95 8.15 -14.08
CA TYR A 303 -2.69 6.91 -13.99
C TYR A 303 -4.14 7.21 -13.62
N VAL A 304 -5.09 6.63 -14.34
CA VAL A 304 -6.52 6.80 -14.09
C VAL A 304 -7.14 5.44 -13.79
N ALA A 305 -7.70 5.30 -12.59
CA ALA A 305 -8.61 4.22 -12.26
C ALA A 305 -10.02 4.80 -12.29
N ASP A 306 -10.84 4.37 -13.24
CA ASP A 306 -12.23 4.80 -13.39
C ASP A 306 -13.11 3.55 -13.48
N ALA A 307 -14.21 3.52 -12.74
CA ALA A 307 -15.20 2.43 -12.72
C ALA A 307 -15.98 2.27 -14.04
N GLY A 308 -15.78 3.14 -15.03
CA GLY A 308 -16.51 3.16 -16.30
C GLY A 308 -16.41 1.89 -17.15
N GLU A 309 -15.41 1.02 -16.97
CA GLU A 309 -15.40 -0.34 -17.56
C GLU A 309 -14.66 -1.30 -16.62
N PRO A 310 -15.31 -2.29 -16.01
CA PRO A 310 -14.58 -3.32 -15.26
C PRO A 310 -13.64 -4.04 -16.25
N LEU A 311 -12.33 -4.01 -15.96
CA LEU A 311 -11.38 -4.78 -16.74
C LEU A 311 -11.86 -6.23 -16.80
N ALA A 312 -11.86 -6.81 -18.01
CA ALA A 312 -12.21 -8.21 -18.18
C ALA A 312 -11.33 -9.04 -17.23
N PRO A 313 -11.92 -9.85 -16.34
CA PRO A 313 -11.17 -10.48 -15.29
C PRO A 313 -10.32 -11.62 -15.89
N SER A 314 -9.03 -11.60 -15.60
CA SER A 314 -8.06 -12.57 -16.14
C SER A 314 -7.02 -12.98 -15.11
N LEU A 315 -6.44 -14.16 -15.29
CA LEU A 315 -5.32 -14.69 -14.51
C LEU A 315 -4.22 -15.14 -15.47
N THR A 316 -2.97 -14.99 -15.06
CA THR A 316 -1.80 -15.48 -15.81
C THR A 316 -0.78 -16.05 -14.84
N LEU A 317 -0.48 -17.35 -14.94
CA LEU A 317 0.53 -18.03 -14.13
C LEU A 317 1.92 -17.72 -14.67
N GLN A 318 2.79 -17.22 -13.80
CA GLN A 318 4.15 -16.80 -14.14
C GLN A 318 5.20 -17.83 -13.70
N SER A 319 4.98 -18.50 -12.56
CA SER A 319 5.84 -19.58 -12.05
C SER A 319 5.03 -20.55 -11.16
N PRO A 320 5.27 -21.87 -11.23
CA PRO A 320 6.17 -22.54 -12.18
C PRO A 320 5.59 -22.47 -13.58
N ASN A 321 6.45 -22.39 -14.60
CA ASN A 321 6.01 -22.33 -16.00
C ASN A 321 6.68 -23.36 -16.91
N GLY A 322 7.55 -24.20 -16.34
CA GLY A 322 8.11 -25.39 -16.97
C GLY A 322 9.63 -25.47 -16.90
N GLY A 323 10.15 -26.69 -16.79
CA GLY A 323 11.58 -26.99 -16.76
C GLY A 323 12.25 -26.82 -15.39
N GLU A 324 11.56 -26.30 -14.38
CA GLU A 324 12.07 -26.23 -13.02
C GLU A 324 12.25 -27.63 -12.41
N THR A 325 13.17 -27.76 -11.46
CA THR A 325 13.27 -28.93 -10.58
C THR A 325 13.14 -28.47 -9.15
N TRP A 326 12.01 -28.82 -8.54
CA TRP A 326 11.66 -28.47 -7.17
C TRP A 326 11.86 -29.66 -6.26
N THR A 327 12.52 -29.39 -5.14
CA THR A 327 12.94 -30.40 -4.20
C THR A 327 11.84 -30.66 -3.17
N ILE A 328 11.50 -31.92 -2.94
CA ILE A 328 10.52 -32.36 -1.94
C ILE A 328 10.84 -31.72 -0.58
N GLY A 329 9.81 -31.16 0.06
CA GLY A 329 9.94 -30.53 1.38
C GLY A 329 10.39 -29.07 1.39
N THR A 330 10.90 -28.55 0.26
CA THR A 330 11.28 -27.14 0.17
C THR A 330 10.05 -26.25 -0.01
N GLN A 331 10.18 -24.97 0.36
CA GLN A 331 9.19 -23.95 0.06
C GLN A 331 9.54 -23.28 -1.26
N GLN A 332 8.60 -23.26 -2.19
CA GLN A 332 8.73 -22.63 -3.51
C GLN A 332 7.60 -21.64 -3.71
N LEU A 333 7.85 -20.59 -4.51
CA LEU A 333 6.86 -19.56 -4.75
C LEU A 333 6.11 -19.86 -6.06
N ILE A 334 4.79 -19.96 -5.97
CA ILE A 334 3.90 -19.88 -7.12
C ILE A 334 3.60 -18.40 -7.35
N GLN A 335 3.73 -17.91 -8.59
CA GLN A 335 3.53 -16.50 -8.92
C GLN A 335 2.53 -16.36 -10.07
N TRP A 336 1.66 -15.36 -10.00
CA TRP A 336 0.71 -15.04 -11.05
C TRP A 336 0.43 -13.52 -11.12
N SER A 337 -0.18 -13.09 -12.21
CA SER A 337 -0.76 -11.75 -12.35
C SER A 337 -2.24 -11.85 -12.69
N SER A 338 -3.00 -10.79 -12.42
CA SER A 338 -4.43 -10.71 -12.73
C SER A 338 -4.85 -9.33 -13.22
N THR A 339 -5.92 -9.27 -14.00
CA THR A 339 -6.65 -8.04 -14.34
C THR A 339 -8.10 -8.14 -13.89
N GLY A 340 -8.78 -7.02 -13.64
CA GLY A 340 -10.20 -7.01 -13.28
C GLY A 340 -10.53 -7.62 -11.92
N GLU A 341 -11.83 -7.81 -11.66
CA GLU A 341 -12.32 -8.41 -10.42
C GLU A 341 -12.36 -9.94 -10.55
N VAL A 342 -11.28 -10.60 -10.10
CA VAL A 342 -11.15 -12.07 -10.11
C VAL A 342 -11.64 -12.72 -8.80
N GLY A 343 -11.62 -11.96 -7.70
CA GLY A 343 -11.82 -12.49 -6.35
C GLY A 343 -10.61 -13.29 -5.86
N ASN A 344 -10.81 -14.17 -4.87
CA ASN A 344 -9.76 -15.11 -4.42
C ASN A 344 -9.42 -16.13 -5.51
N VAL A 345 -8.23 -16.72 -5.40
CA VAL A 345 -7.77 -17.78 -6.29
C VAL A 345 -7.61 -19.10 -5.55
N ARG A 346 -7.87 -20.18 -6.27
CA ARG A 346 -7.56 -21.55 -5.90
C ARG A 346 -6.34 -21.99 -6.69
N LEU A 347 -5.44 -22.71 -6.03
CA LEU A 347 -4.28 -23.34 -6.67
C LEU A 347 -4.41 -24.85 -6.57
N ASP A 348 -4.20 -25.52 -7.69
CA ASP A 348 -4.16 -26.97 -7.79
C ASP A 348 -2.91 -27.38 -8.57
N TYR A 349 -2.40 -28.58 -8.33
CA TYR A 349 -1.40 -29.23 -9.18
C TYR A 349 -1.92 -30.55 -9.75
N SER A 350 -1.22 -31.07 -10.74
CA SER A 350 -1.47 -32.40 -11.29
C SER A 350 -0.17 -33.01 -11.78
N THR A 351 -0.06 -34.34 -11.65
CA THR A 351 1.02 -35.14 -12.22
C THR A 351 0.61 -35.90 -13.49
N ASP A 352 -0.64 -35.76 -13.93
CA ASP A 352 -1.29 -36.54 -14.99
C ASP A 352 -2.02 -35.67 -16.05
N GLY A 353 -1.58 -34.42 -16.20
CA GLY A 353 -2.15 -33.49 -17.19
C GLY A 353 -3.54 -32.97 -16.82
N PHE A 354 -3.84 -32.87 -15.53
CA PHE A 354 -5.16 -32.54 -14.95
C PHE A 354 -6.27 -33.55 -15.28
N SER A 355 -5.92 -34.82 -15.50
CA SER A 355 -6.90 -35.91 -15.47
C SER A 355 -7.42 -36.13 -14.04
N SER A 356 -6.53 -35.96 -13.07
CA SER A 356 -6.82 -35.75 -11.65
C SER A 356 -6.15 -34.45 -11.17
N SER A 357 -6.66 -33.89 -10.09
CA SER A 357 -6.21 -32.59 -9.56
C SER A 357 -6.02 -32.70 -8.06
N ASP A 358 -4.83 -32.35 -7.59
CA ASP A 358 -4.50 -32.27 -6.18
C ASP A 358 -4.54 -30.81 -5.72
N LEU A 359 -5.04 -30.62 -4.49
CA LEU A 359 -5.23 -29.28 -3.94
C LEU A 359 -3.91 -28.74 -3.38
N ILE A 360 -3.51 -27.54 -3.81
CA ILE A 360 -2.47 -26.76 -3.12
C ILE A 360 -3.14 -25.85 -2.08
N VAL A 361 -4.11 -25.05 -2.51
CA VAL A 361 -4.92 -24.19 -1.62
C VAL A 361 -6.30 -23.96 -2.22
N SER A 362 -7.35 -24.13 -1.41
CA SER A 362 -8.76 -24.01 -1.84
C SER A 362 -9.20 -22.58 -2.11
N SER A 363 -8.61 -21.62 -1.40
CA SER A 363 -8.87 -20.20 -1.50
C SER A 363 -7.69 -19.44 -0.88
N THR A 364 -7.02 -18.61 -1.68
CA THR A 364 -6.04 -17.64 -1.21
C THR A 364 -6.34 -16.29 -1.85
N ALA A 365 -5.80 -15.23 -1.26
CA ALA A 365 -5.93 -13.90 -1.84
C ALA A 365 -5.28 -13.85 -3.22
N ASN A 366 -5.86 -13.07 -4.12
CA ASN A 366 -5.27 -12.79 -5.42
C ASN A 366 -4.22 -11.68 -5.32
N ASP A 367 -3.14 -11.94 -4.57
CA ASP A 367 -2.04 -10.99 -4.27
C ASP A 367 -0.77 -11.25 -5.12
N GLY A 368 -0.88 -12.16 -6.08
CA GLY A 368 0.13 -12.44 -7.09
C GLY A 368 1.18 -13.49 -6.69
N SER A 369 1.13 -14.03 -5.46
CA SER A 369 2.03 -15.12 -5.09
C SER A 369 1.53 -16.01 -3.95
N TYR A 370 1.99 -17.27 -3.93
CA TYR A 370 1.69 -18.22 -2.86
C TYR A 370 2.89 -19.10 -2.57
N THR A 371 3.28 -19.23 -1.29
CA THR A 371 4.37 -20.11 -0.88
C THR A 371 3.84 -21.53 -0.74
N TRP A 372 4.28 -22.42 -1.64
CA TRP A 372 3.92 -23.82 -1.67
C TRP A 372 5.03 -24.69 -1.07
N THR A 373 4.68 -25.53 -0.10
CA THR A 373 5.58 -26.59 0.37
C THR A 373 5.45 -27.78 -0.58
N ILE A 374 6.57 -28.17 -1.20
CA ILE A 374 6.58 -29.23 -2.21
C ILE A 374 6.26 -30.58 -1.57
N PRO A 375 5.19 -31.27 -2.01
CA PRO A 375 4.77 -32.54 -1.43
C PRO A 375 5.71 -33.67 -1.85
N ASP A 376 5.70 -34.77 -1.08
CA ASP A 376 6.45 -36.00 -1.35
C ASP A 376 5.79 -36.83 -2.46
N VAL A 377 5.73 -36.24 -3.66
CA VAL A 377 5.14 -36.84 -4.87
C VAL A 377 6.13 -36.68 -6.03
N PRO A 378 7.20 -37.50 -6.08
CA PRO A 378 8.22 -37.39 -7.13
C PRO A 378 7.61 -37.64 -8.51
N SER A 379 7.76 -36.68 -9.41
CA SER A 379 7.23 -36.73 -10.77
C SER A 379 7.96 -35.76 -11.68
N THR A 380 8.18 -36.14 -12.93
CA THR A 380 8.74 -35.25 -13.98
C THR A 380 7.67 -34.54 -14.80
N ASN A 381 6.39 -34.72 -14.46
CA ASN A 381 5.25 -34.26 -15.26
C ASN A 381 4.27 -33.43 -14.41
N VAL A 382 4.79 -32.48 -13.62
CA VAL A 382 3.96 -31.67 -12.72
C VAL A 382 3.52 -30.39 -13.40
N LEU A 383 2.22 -30.08 -13.34
CA LEU A 383 1.63 -28.82 -13.79
C LEU A 383 0.93 -28.13 -12.63
N VAL A 384 0.92 -26.80 -12.62
CA VAL A 384 0.18 -25.98 -11.64
C VAL A 384 -0.88 -25.15 -12.37
N ARG A 385 -2.03 -24.98 -11.73
CA ARG A 385 -3.14 -24.16 -12.24
C ARG A 385 -3.60 -23.17 -11.17
N VAL A 386 -3.75 -21.92 -11.58
CA VAL A 386 -4.40 -20.85 -10.81
C VAL A 386 -5.79 -20.58 -11.39
N ARG A 387 -6.81 -20.43 -10.55
CA ARG A 387 -8.20 -20.22 -11.00
C ARG A 387 -8.99 -19.40 -9.99
N SER A 388 -9.91 -18.56 -10.46
CA SER A 388 -10.85 -17.86 -9.58
C SER A 388 -11.71 -18.86 -8.78
N THR A 389 -11.96 -18.55 -7.51
CA THR A 389 -12.91 -19.32 -6.67
C THR A 389 -14.37 -19.03 -7.03
N VAL A 390 -14.63 -17.90 -7.69
CA VAL A 390 -15.98 -17.45 -8.06
C VAL A 390 -16.34 -17.87 -9.48
N THR A 391 -15.41 -17.70 -10.43
CA THR A 391 -15.65 -17.99 -11.85
C THR A 391 -14.53 -18.85 -12.42
N SER A 392 -14.70 -20.17 -12.38
CA SER A 392 -13.65 -21.14 -12.71
C SER A 392 -13.11 -21.08 -14.14
N THR A 393 -13.81 -20.43 -15.07
CA THR A 393 -13.32 -20.16 -16.44
C THR A 393 -12.23 -19.10 -16.48
N ILE A 394 -12.08 -18.31 -15.41
CA ILE A 394 -10.94 -17.41 -15.21
C ILE A 394 -9.86 -18.26 -14.55
N SER A 395 -8.95 -18.79 -15.36
CA SER A 395 -7.90 -19.67 -14.92
C SER A 395 -6.72 -19.62 -15.86
N ASP A 396 -5.53 -19.96 -15.36
CA ASP A 396 -4.36 -20.23 -16.18
C ASP A 396 -3.57 -21.42 -15.64
N THR A 397 -2.86 -22.12 -16.53
CA THR A 397 -2.07 -23.32 -16.23
C THR A 397 -0.65 -23.14 -16.72
N SER A 398 0.33 -23.69 -16.00
CA SER A 398 1.74 -23.68 -16.41
C SER A 398 1.91 -24.15 -17.85
N ASN A 399 2.71 -23.43 -18.63
CA ASN A 399 2.92 -23.66 -20.06
C ASN A 399 3.61 -25.00 -20.36
N SER A 400 4.39 -25.52 -19.41
CA SER A 400 5.11 -26.79 -19.53
C SER A 400 5.30 -27.43 -18.16
N ALA A 401 5.60 -28.73 -18.15
CA ALA A 401 5.81 -29.47 -16.91
C ALA A 401 7.12 -29.08 -16.21
N PHE A 402 7.10 -29.11 -14.88
CA PHE A 402 8.29 -29.08 -14.03
C PHE A 402 8.44 -30.42 -13.28
N THR A 403 9.58 -30.60 -12.62
CA THR A 403 9.92 -31.83 -11.90
C THR A 403 9.85 -31.61 -10.39
N ILE A 404 9.20 -32.52 -9.67
CA ILE A 404 9.37 -32.72 -8.23
C ILE A 404 10.31 -33.91 -8.03
N ALA A 405 11.40 -33.70 -7.31
CA ALA A 405 12.40 -34.73 -7.06
C ALA A 405 12.81 -34.78 -5.59
N TYR A 406 13.25 -35.96 -5.15
CA TYR A 406 14.00 -36.08 -3.90
C TYR A 406 15.24 -35.19 -3.97
N PRO A 407 15.65 -34.62 -2.83
CA PRO A 407 16.87 -33.87 -2.82
C PRO A 407 18.07 -34.78 -3.15
N VAL A 408 19.03 -34.24 -3.91
CA VAL A 408 20.15 -35.02 -4.45
C VAL A 408 21.37 -34.81 -3.55
N GLY A 409 21.53 -35.66 -2.52
CA GLY A 409 22.72 -35.66 -1.65
C GLY A 409 22.45 -36.25 -0.26
N PRO A 410 23.49 -36.50 0.56
CA PRO A 410 23.30 -36.74 2.00
C PRO A 410 22.75 -35.47 2.67
N HIS A 411 21.61 -35.58 3.34
CA HIS A 411 20.99 -34.48 4.10
C HIS A 411 21.39 -34.55 5.56
N PRO A 412 22.09 -33.56 6.12
CA PRO A 412 22.34 -33.48 7.54
C PRO A 412 21.05 -33.65 8.35
N PHE A 413 21.13 -34.30 9.51
CA PHE A 413 20.01 -34.38 10.47
C PHE A 413 19.39 -33.01 10.76
N ALA A 414 20.21 -31.96 10.78
CA ALA A 414 19.79 -30.58 10.96
C ALA A 414 18.86 -30.03 9.87
N ASP A 415 18.77 -30.66 8.70
CA ASP A 415 17.86 -30.22 7.63
C ASP A 415 16.46 -30.84 7.77
N SER A 416 16.26 -31.75 8.72
CA SER A 416 14.94 -32.30 9.04
C SER A 416 13.96 -31.15 9.31
N PHE A 417 12.72 -31.25 8.85
CA PHE A 417 11.77 -30.15 8.92
C PHE A 417 10.36 -30.62 9.28
N LYS A 418 9.53 -29.64 9.62
CA LYS A 418 8.11 -29.83 9.92
C LYS A 418 7.29 -28.78 9.18
N THR A 419 6.21 -29.22 8.55
CA THR A 419 5.24 -28.35 7.87
C THR A 419 3.81 -28.69 8.28
N VAL A 420 2.90 -27.78 7.93
CA VAL A 420 1.45 -27.90 8.02
C VAL A 420 0.88 -27.66 6.62
N SER A 421 -0.24 -28.29 6.29
CA SER A 421 -0.86 -28.21 4.96
C SER A 421 -1.03 -26.78 4.45
N HIS A 422 -1.32 -25.82 5.35
CA HIS A 422 -1.38 -24.40 5.06
C HIS A 422 -1.31 -23.57 6.35
N ALA A 423 -0.80 -22.34 6.25
CA ALA A 423 -0.54 -21.49 7.42
C ALA A 423 -1.74 -20.66 7.89
N ILE A 424 -2.83 -20.57 7.12
CA ILE A 424 -4.00 -19.76 7.47
C ILE A 424 -5.20 -20.66 7.65
N LEU A 425 -5.65 -20.82 8.89
CA LEU A 425 -6.67 -21.80 9.21
C LEU A 425 -8.06 -21.18 9.27
N GLU A 426 -9.05 -21.97 8.85
CA GLU A 426 -10.47 -21.70 9.00
C GLU A 426 -11.08 -22.68 10.01
N GLY A 427 -12.03 -22.20 10.81
CA GLY A 427 -12.69 -23.04 11.80
C GLY A 427 -13.44 -24.22 11.18
N GLY A 428 -13.18 -25.43 11.67
CA GLY A 428 -13.87 -26.66 11.26
C GLY A 428 -13.17 -27.46 10.16
N GLU A 429 -12.03 -27.00 9.65
CA GLU A 429 -11.26 -27.76 8.67
C GLU A 429 -10.36 -28.84 9.31
N THR A 430 -9.92 -29.78 8.48
CA THR A 430 -8.90 -30.78 8.83
C THR A 430 -7.57 -30.41 8.18
N ILE A 431 -6.52 -30.26 8.98
CA ILE A 431 -5.16 -29.98 8.51
C ILE A 431 -4.26 -31.19 8.66
N THR A 432 -3.22 -31.25 7.84
CA THR A 432 -2.19 -32.30 7.90
C THR A 432 -0.86 -31.70 8.33
N TYR A 433 -0.23 -32.27 9.35
CA TYR A 433 1.17 -32.03 9.69
C TYR A 433 2.05 -33.06 8.99
N THR A 434 3.20 -32.62 8.51
CA THR A 434 4.22 -33.48 7.89
C THR A 434 5.57 -33.20 8.52
N ILE A 435 6.27 -34.25 8.93
CA ILE A 435 7.61 -34.19 9.52
C ILE A 435 8.50 -35.06 8.65
N VAL A 436 9.59 -34.49 8.15
CA VAL A 436 10.59 -35.25 7.38
C VAL A 436 11.87 -35.29 8.17
N LEU A 437 12.32 -36.53 8.42
CA LEU A 437 13.54 -36.84 9.14
C LEU A 437 14.63 -37.20 8.13
N TYR A 438 15.65 -36.36 8.07
CA TYR A 438 16.85 -36.59 7.30
C TYR A 438 17.97 -37.11 8.19
N GLU A 439 18.95 -37.75 7.56
CA GLU A 439 20.19 -38.14 8.22
C GLU A 439 21.32 -38.20 7.18
N GLU A 440 22.54 -37.85 7.59
CA GLU A 440 23.72 -37.85 6.72
C GLU A 440 24.47 -39.18 6.83
N THR A 441 24.36 -39.84 7.97
CA THR A 441 24.97 -41.14 8.29
C THR A 441 24.00 -41.95 9.14
N SER A 442 23.70 -43.18 8.76
CA SER A 442 22.67 -43.99 9.43
C SER A 442 22.70 -43.88 10.95
N ALA A 443 21.60 -43.41 11.55
CA ALA A 443 21.48 -43.14 12.98
C ALA A 443 20.08 -43.51 13.49
N THR A 444 19.95 -43.79 14.79
CA THR A 444 18.62 -44.00 15.40
C THR A 444 18.02 -42.65 15.73
N LEU A 445 16.87 -42.33 15.13
CA LEU A 445 16.15 -41.11 15.43
C LEU A 445 14.93 -41.40 16.32
N THR A 446 14.59 -40.45 17.17
CA THR A 446 13.36 -40.45 17.96
C THR A 446 12.60 -39.14 17.74
N LEU A 447 11.29 -39.21 17.57
CA LEU A 447 10.40 -38.06 17.42
C LEU A 447 9.35 -38.06 18.54
N THR A 448 9.09 -36.88 19.11
CA THR A 448 7.92 -36.58 19.94
C THR A 448 7.30 -35.28 19.45
N ASP A 449 5.99 -35.28 19.21
CA ASP A 449 5.25 -34.14 18.70
C ASP A 449 3.92 -33.97 19.41
N THR A 450 3.80 -32.94 20.25
CA THR A 450 2.59 -32.67 21.01
C THR A 450 1.59 -31.90 20.17
N ILE A 451 0.36 -32.41 20.08
CA ILE A 451 -0.73 -31.76 19.35
C ILE A 451 -1.04 -30.42 20.05
N PRO A 452 -0.94 -29.27 19.35
CA PRO A 452 -1.03 -27.97 20.00
C PRO A 452 -2.50 -27.62 20.26
N SER A 453 -2.79 -27.07 21.43
CA SER A 453 -4.10 -26.45 21.69
C SER A 453 -4.31 -25.25 20.74
N PRO A 454 -5.51 -25.04 20.17
CA PRO A 454 -6.76 -25.78 20.43
C PRO A 454 -7.08 -26.89 19.42
N LEU A 455 -6.10 -27.42 18.69
CA LEU A 455 -6.33 -28.49 17.72
C LEU A 455 -6.60 -29.84 18.40
N THR A 456 -7.33 -30.72 17.72
CA THR A 456 -7.56 -32.10 18.18
C THR A 456 -7.06 -33.11 17.14
N TYR A 457 -6.37 -34.16 17.58
CA TYR A 457 -5.88 -35.20 16.67
C TYR A 457 -7.02 -35.98 16.02
N GLU A 458 -6.88 -36.28 14.72
CA GLU A 458 -7.79 -37.19 14.01
C GLU A 458 -7.35 -38.65 14.24
N SER A 459 -8.19 -39.42 14.94
CA SER A 459 -7.86 -40.80 15.33
C SER A 459 -7.50 -41.67 14.12
N GLY A 460 -6.37 -42.38 14.23
CA GLY A 460 -5.86 -43.26 13.18
C GLY A 460 -5.24 -42.57 11.96
N SER A 461 -5.05 -41.24 12.00
CA SER A 461 -4.49 -40.48 10.87
C SER A 461 -2.97 -40.50 10.76
N VAL A 462 -2.25 -40.99 11.78
CA VAL A 462 -0.79 -41.04 11.74
C VAL A 462 -0.29 -42.09 10.75
N HIS A 463 0.62 -41.69 9.87
CA HIS A 463 1.22 -42.55 8.85
C HIS A 463 2.72 -42.31 8.75
N VAL A 464 3.48 -43.35 8.37
CA VAL A 464 4.94 -43.31 8.23
C VAL A 464 5.32 -43.85 6.86
N GLU A 465 6.10 -43.07 6.11
CA GLU A 465 6.75 -43.49 4.89
C GLU A 465 8.29 -43.46 5.05
N PRO A 466 9.01 -44.44 4.47
CA PRO A 466 8.45 -45.57 3.73
C PRO A 466 7.80 -46.62 4.66
N THR A 467 6.72 -47.27 4.20
CA THR A 467 5.90 -48.23 4.98
C THR A 467 6.63 -49.38 5.68
N TRP A 468 7.88 -49.68 5.32
CA TRP A 468 8.69 -50.71 5.97
C TRP A 468 9.43 -50.22 7.24
N LYS A 469 9.31 -48.94 7.59
CA LYS A 469 9.75 -48.38 8.87
C LYS A 469 8.77 -48.71 9.99
N ASN A 470 9.21 -48.57 11.24
CA ASN A 470 8.34 -48.66 12.41
C ASN A 470 7.15 -47.69 12.30
N SER A 471 5.97 -48.10 12.74
CA SER A 471 4.81 -47.22 12.80
C SER A 471 4.95 -46.18 13.92
N ALA A 472 4.44 -44.97 13.69
CA ALA A 472 4.30 -43.95 14.71
C ALA A 472 3.02 -44.20 15.54
N GLN A 473 3.03 -43.76 16.80
CA GLN A 473 1.93 -43.97 17.74
C GLN A 473 1.44 -42.66 18.32
N TYR A 474 0.12 -42.50 18.41
CA TYR A 474 -0.50 -41.43 19.19
C TYR A 474 -0.71 -41.91 20.64
N THR A 475 -0.18 -41.17 21.61
CA THR A 475 -0.21 -41.55 23.04
C THR A 475 -1.18 -40.69 23.87
N GLY A 476 -2.18 -40.08 23.24
CA GLY A 476 -3.18 -39.23 23.89
C GLY A 476 -2.92 -37.73 23.68
N ASP A 477 -1.67 -37.28 23.79
CA ASP A 477 -1.31 -35.87 23.49
C ASP A 477 -0.17 -35.76 22.46
N ASP A 478 0.64 -36.82 22.33
CA ASP A 478 1.84 -36.83 21.49
C ASP A 478 1.73 -37.82 20.34
N ILE A 479 2.32 -37.48 19.20
CA ILE A 479 2.80 -38.43 18.20
C ILE A 479 4.23 -38.81 18.58
N ARG A 480 4.50 -40.12 18.71
CA ARG A 480 5.81 -40.67 19.04
C ARG A 480 6.27 -41.66 17.98
N TRP A 481 7.56 -41.62 17.66
CA TRP A 481 8.17 -42.52 16.68
C TRP A 481 9.65 -42.74 16.96
N SER A 482 10.17 -43.93 16.61
CA SER A 482 11.60 -44.19 16.62
C SER A 482 12.00 -45.31 15.65
N ASP A 483 13.05 -45.08 14.88
CA ASP A 483 13.70 -46.08 14.01
C ASP A 483 15.08 -45.57 13.55
N THR A 484 15.83 -46.40 12.85
CA THR A 484 17.04 -45.98 12.14
C THR A 484 16.67 -45.20 10.88
N VAL A 485 17.26 -44.02 10.64
CA VAL A 485 17.15 -43.26 9.38
C VAL A 485 18.49 -43.31 8.65
N THR A 486 18.50 -43.48 7.33
CA THR A 486 19.72 -43.66 6.53
C THR A 486 19.95 -42.48 5.59
N SER A 487 21.18 -42.34 5.09
CA SER A 487 21.59 -41.20 4.26
C SER A 487 20.95 -41.10 2.88
N THR A 488 20.21 -42.14 2.48
CA THR A 488 19.60 -42.28 1.17
C THR A 488 18.07 -42.36 1.23
N VAL A 489 17.50 -42.55 2.42
CA VAL A 489 16.07 -42.76 2.59
C VAL A 489 15.60 -41.94 3.80
N PRO A 490 15.04 -40.74 3.58
CA PRO A 490 14.39 -40.00 4.65
C PRO A 490 13.15 -40.75 5.15
N VAL A 491 12.70 -40.38 6.34
CA VAL A 491 11.43 -40.85 6.90
C VAL A 491 10.45 -39.69 6.97
N THR A 492 9.28 -39.87 6.36
CA THR A 492 8.18 -38.91 6.39
C THR A 492 7.11 -39.41 7.34
N ILE A 493 6.72 -38.60 8.31
CA ILE A 493 5.65 -38.89 9.27
C ILE A 493 4.56 -37.85 9.07
N THR A 494 3.34 -38.29 8.77
CA THR A 494 2.18 -37.43 8.61
C THR A 494 1.12 -37.74 9.63
N PHE A 495 0.36 -36.74 10.05
CA PHE A 495 -0.82 -36.91 10.89
C PHE A 495 -1.79 -35.75 10.69
N ARG A 496 -3.07 -35.96 11.01
CA ARG A 496 -4.11 -34.96 10.83
C ARG A 496 -4.62 -34.41 12.15
N ALA A 497 -5.01 -33.14 12.12
CA ALA A 497 -5.63 -32.46 13.25
C ALA A 497 -6.84 -31.66 12.79
N GLN A 498 -7.88 -31.64 13.62
CA GLN A 498 -9.10 -30.86 13.40
C GLN A 498 -8.95 -29.47 14.01
N VAL A 499 -9.31 -28.45 13.22
CA VAL A 499 -9.31 -27.06 13.63
C VAL A 499 -10.68 -26.74 14.27
N PRO A 500 -10.72 -26.21 15.50
CA PRO A 500 -11.99 -25.91 16.15
C PRO A 500 -12.72 -24.78 15.41
N VAL A 501 -14.05 -24.85 15.38
CA VAL A 501 -14.88 -23.74 14.91
C VAL A 501 -14.87 -22.65 15.98
N THR A 502 -14.22 -21.52 15.67
CA THR A 502 -14.14 -20.33 16.52
C THR A 502 -14.05 -19.08 15.64
N THR A 503 -14.33 -17.92 16.20
CA THR A 503 -14.14 -16.61 15.56
C THR A 503 -12.88 -15.89 16.06
N THR A 504 -12.18 -16.47 17.05
CA THR A 504 -10.98 -15.86 17.63
C THR A 504 -9.78 -16.03 16.71
N THR A 505 -9.05 -14.94 16.46
CA THR A 505 -7.76 -14.97 15.80
C THR A 505 -6.69 -15.52 16.74
N MET A 506 -5.91 -16.52 16.31
CA MET A 506 -4.83 -17.08 17.14
C MET A 506 -3.69 -17.65 16.31
N ALA A 507 -2.45 -17.45 16.79
CA ALA A 507 -1.28 -18.14 16.27
C ALA A 507 -1.11 -19.50 16.96
N ILE A 508 -1.07 -20.57 16.18
CA ILE A 508 -0.89 -21.95 16.62
C ILE A 508 0.51 -22.39 16.20
N THR A 509 1.36 -22.74 17.16
CA THR A 509 2.69 -23.27 16.90
C THR A 509 2.74 -24.73 17.31
N ASN A 510 3.03 -25.62 16.36
CA ASN A 510 3.23 -27.04 16.62
C ASN A 510 4.73 -27.38 16.54
N ILE A 511 5.26 -28.02 17.58
CA ILE A 511 6.70 -28.26 17.73
C ILE A 511 6.96 -29.78 17.73
N ALA A 512 7.74 -30.23 16.76
CA ALA A 512 8.37 -31.56 16.75
C ALA A 512 9.70 -31.49 17.52
N GLN A 513 9.87 -32.37 18.51
CA GLN A 513 11.15 -32.63 19.15
C GLN A 513 11.76 -33.90 18.56
N MET A 514 12.93 -33.77 17.94
CA MET A 514 13.62 -34.90 17.30
C MET A 514 15.03 -35.05 17.85
N SER A 515 15.43 -36.27 18.20
CA SER A 515 16.74 -36.59 18.77
C SER A 515 17.44 -37.66 17.94
N ARG A 516 18.77 -37.57 17.90
CA ARG A 516 19.68 -38.50 17.24
C ARG A 516 20.47 -39.28 18.29
N ASP A 517 20.43 -40.61 18.23
CA ASP A 517 21.17 -41.54 19.09
C ASP A 517 21.07 -41.22 20.60
N GLY A 518 19.92 -40.69 21.03
CA GLY A 518 19.67 -40.30 22.43
C GLY A 518 20.30 -38.97 22.86
N ALA A 519 20.83 -38.17 21.93
CA ALA A 519 21.32 -36.82 22.20
C ALA A 519 20.19 -35.84 22.57
N ALA A 520 20.54 -34.60 22.95
CA ALA A 520 19.55 -33.55 23.18
C ALA A 520 18.72 -33.30 21.89
N PRO A 521 17.38 -33.17 21.99
CA PRO A 521 16.54 -33.00 20.82
C PRO A 521 16.70 -31.60 20.19
N ILE A 522 16.53 -31.53 18.87
CA ILE A 522 16.30 -30.28 18.14
C ILE A 522 14.80 -30.07 17.93
N GLU A 523 14.39 -28.80 17.80
CA GLU A 523 12.99 -28.44 17.56
C GLU A 523 12.73 -28.07 16.11
N ARG A 524 11.63 -28.56 15.53
CA ARG A 524 11.09 -28.07 14.25
C ARG A 524 9.66 -27.61 14.41
N ARG A 525 9.34 -26.46 13.83
CA ARG A 525 8.11 -25.72 14.10
C ARG A 525 7.29 -25.56 12.83
N ALA A 526 5.99 -25.80 12.94
CA ALA A 526 5.01 -25.33 11.97
C ALA A 526 4.11 -24.31 12.67
N ILE A 527 3.95 -23.13 12.05
CA ILE A 527 3.16 -22.03 12.59
C ILE A 527 1.97 -21.81 11.67
N SER A 528 0.77 -21.72 12.25
CA SER A 528 -0.46 -21.36 11.56
C SER A 528 -1.19 -20.24 12.29
N ILE A 529 -2.07 -19.52 11.59
CA ILE A 529 -2.93 -18.46 12.13
C ILE A 529 -4.38 -18.82 11.81
N LEU A 530 -5.16 -19.10 12.85
CA LEU A 530 -6.61 -19.31 12.73
C LEU A 530 -7.32 -17.95 12.69
N ASN A 531 -8.25 -17.77 11.74
CA ASN A 531 -9.09 -16.58 11.55
C ASN A 531 -8.35 -15.22 11.46
N PRO A 532 -7.40 -15.01 10.53
CA PRO A 532 -6.75 -13.70 10.38
C PRO A 532 -7.68 -12.63 9.76
N PHE A 533 -7.53 -11.37 10.17
CA PHE A 533 -8.17 -10.21 9.53
C PHE A 533 -7.49 -9.87 8.19
N ARG A 534 -8.25 -9.37 7.19
CA ARG A 534 -7.71 -8.92 5.89
C ARG A 534 -8.49 -7.71 5.34
N ALA A 535 -7.79 -6.71 4.80
CA ALA A 535 -8.36 -5.57 4.07
C ALA A 535 -7.63 -5.39 2.71
N TYR A 536 -8.35 -5.00 1.65
CA TYR A 536 -7.81 -4.82 0.29
C TYR A 536 -8.30 -3.51 -0.38
N LEU A 537 -7.39 -2.81 -1.06
CA LEU A 537 -7.66 -1.67 -1.94
C LEU A 537 -7.24 -2.04 -3.39
N PRO A 538 -8.17 -2.23 -4.33
CA PRO A 538 -7.83 -2.54 -5.71
C PRO A 538 -7.39 -1.28 -6.47
N LEU A 539 -6.17 -1.28 -7.01
CA LEU A 539 -5.67 -0.27 -7.96
C LEU A 539 -5.71 -0.87 -9.38
N VAL A 540 -6.41 -0.19 -10.29
CA VAL A 540 -6.45 -0.54 -11.72
C VAL A 540 -5.54 0.40 -12.49
N LEU A 541 -4.56 -0.14 -13.20
CA LEU A 541 -3.62 0.61 -14.04
C LEU A 541 -4.20 0.81 -15.45
N LYS A 542 -4.43 2.07 -15.86
CA LYS A 542 -4.58 2.43 -17.28
C LYS A 542 -3.30 3.10 -17.77
N ASN A 543 -2.69 2.53 -18.82
CA ASN A 543 -1.74 3.25 -19.67
C ASN A 543 -2.56 3.97 -20.74
N TYR A 544 -2.40 5.29 -20.85
CA TYR A 544 -2.87 6.06 -22.01
C TYR A 544 -1.72 6.31 -22.97
#